data_AF-A0A935L7K4-F1
#
_entry.id   AF-A0A935L7K4-F1
#
_cell.length_a   1.000
_cell.length_b   1.000
_cell.length_c   1.000
_cell.angle_alpha   90.00
_cell.angle_beta   90.00
_cell.angle_gamma   90.00
#
_symmetry.space_group_name_H-M   'P 1'
#
loop_
_entity.id
_entity.type
_entity.pdbx_description
1 polymer ?
#
loop_
_entity_poly.entity_id
_entity_poly.type
_entity_poly.pdbx_seq_one_letter_code
_entity_poly.pdbx_strand_id
1 'polypeptide(L)'
;MCRTLTLIAACALTQAALAAPPAAATAAQGSAAWLESQQLEAAANQEFQEYEVIVARVKGAADIAAAAERIVVFRQGKLAWQSNAKEQGEAPVRFTIHAFGRDFDGSGGPQLHFSTFTGGAHCCTTHFIYRLKPTVRRHAVYPANNVGGTDFTDLPGRKTPIMVTADDSTANVFAPYSNSYFPLVVLEVNPKGGFRFATDLMRTRLPGMAPPVCGQPTATANPWLRERCAEFTGASRKARAADIQDKLREIKRDRSAEKIKWDDYFATGVLSAVAAEMNRYAYTGYAAAGMNWLDGVWPGNDRVKGTFLQKLRESRVKSVFTDDLRILATDTR
;
A
#
# COMPACT_ATOMS: atom_id res chain seq x y z
N MET A 1 -58.26 22.81 -28.02
CA MET A 1 -57.48 23.33 -26.87
C MET A 1 -56.71 24.55 -27.35
N CYS A 2 -57.17 25.74 -26.98
CA CYS A 2 -56.70 27.02 -27.48
C CYS A 2 -55.48 27.48 -26.66
N ARG A 3 -54.33 27.75 -27.30
CA ARG A 3 -53.12 28.23 -26.65
C ARG A 3 -53.07 29.77 -26.71
N THR A 4 -53.25 30.39 -25.55
CA THR A 4 -53.09 31.83 -25.36
C THR A 4 -51.59 32.14 -25.23
N LEU A 5 -51.07 32.97 -26.15
CA LEU A 5 -49.71 33.52 -26.09
C LEU A 5 -49.74 34.86 -25.35
N THR A 6 -49.10 34.95 -24.20
CA THR A 6 -48.90 36.19 -23.45
C THR A 6 -47.54 36.79 -23.84
N LEU A 7 -47.56 37.93 -24.52
CA LEU A 7 -46.37 38.72 -24.81
C LEU A 7 -46.08 39.65 -23.62
N ILE A 8 -44.97 39.44 -22.93
CA ILE A 8 -44.47 40.35 -21.89
C ILE A 8 -43.38 41.21 -22.51
N ALA A 9 -43.63 42.50 -22.66
CA ALA A 9 -42.65 43.49 -23.09
C ALA A 9 -41.76 43.87 -21.90
N ALA A 10 -40.52 43.40 -21.89
CA ALA A 10 -39.52 43.78 -20.89
C ALA A 10 -38.85 45.10 -21.29
N CYS A 11 -38.99 46.11 -20.43
CA CYS A 11 -38.34 47.40 -20.56
C CYS A 11 -36.86 47.27 -20.16
N ALA A 12 -35.95 47.45 -21.12
CA ALA A 12 -34.51 47.37 -20.89
C ALA A 12 -33.98 48.71 -20.36
N LEU A 13 -33.65 48.75 -19.06
CA LEU A 13 -32.88 49.83 -18.45
C LEU A 13 -31.39 49.57 -18.67
N THR A 14 -30.78 50.34 -19.57
CA THR A 14 -29.34 50.36 -19.83
C THR A 14 -28.62 51.08 -18.68
N GLN A 15 -28.16 50.34 -17.67
CA GLN A 15 -27.20 50.85 -16.69
C GLN A 15 -25.80 50.81 -17.30
N ALA A 16 -25.19 51.98 -17.49
CA ALA A 16 -23.78 52.10 -17.82
C ALA A 16 -22.93 51.67 -16.62
N ALA A 17 -22.44 50.43 -16.65
CA ALA A 17 -21.52 49.92 -15.65
C ALA A 17 -20.16 50.64 -15.80
N LEU A 18 -19.82 51.48 -14.83
CA LEU A 18 -18.47 52.00 -14.65
C LEU A 18 -17.53 50.81 -14.43
N ALA A 19 -16.65 50.54 -15.39
CA ALA A 19 -15.65 49.48 -15.29
C ALA A 19 -14.72 49.79 -14.11
N ALA A 20 -14.76 48.94 -13.07
CA ALA A 20 -13.79 49.00 -12.00
C ALA A 20 -12.38 48.82 -12.58
N PRO A 21 -11.37 49.59 -12.13
CA PRO A 21 -10.00 49.43 -12.59
C PRO A 21 -9.55 47.98 -12.35
N PRO A 22 -8.78 47.39 -13.29
CA PRO A 22 -8.29 46.02 -13.12
C PRO A 22 -7.49 45.94 -11.82
N ALA A 23 -7.91 45.04 -10.92
CA ALA A 23 -7.16 44.77 -9.70
C ALA A 23 -5.73 44.41 -10.09
N ALA A 24 -4.75 45.16 -9.55
CA ALA A 24 -3.34 44.88 -9.78
C ALA A 24 -3.08 43.41 -9.43
N ALA A 25 -2.57 42.63 -10.39
CA ALA A 25 -2.24 41.24 -10.17
C ALA A 25 -1.20 41.18 -9.06
N THR A 26 -1.58 40.66 -7.89
CA THR A 26 -0.64 40.38 -6.81
C THR A 26 0.42 39.44 -7.37
N ALA A 27 1.67 39.92 -7.37
CA ALA A 27 2.82 39.11 -7.76
C ALA A 27 2.76 37.80 -6.94
N ALA A 28 2.94 36.66 -7.61
CA ALA A 28 2.88 35.37 -6.94
C ALA A 28 3.91 35.36 -5.79
N GLN A 29 3.42 35.23 -4.56
CA GLN A 29 4.28 35.06 -3.39
C GLN A 29 4.98 33.71 -3.53
N GLY A 30 6.28 33.72 -3.85
CA GLY A 30 7.06 32.49 -4.01
C GLY A 30 7.00 31.61 -2.76
N SER A 31 7.31 30.31 -2.91
CA SER A 31 7.20 29.31 -1.85
C SER A 31 7.96 29.69 -0.57
N ALA A 32 9.15 30.27 -0.69
CA ALA A 32 9.94 30.75 0.45
C ALA A 32 9.20 31.83 1.27
N ALA A 33 8.60 32.82 0.60
CA ALA A 33 7.82 33.87 1.27
C ALA A 33 6.54 33.31 1.88
N TRP A 34 5.93 32.28 1.27
CA TRP A 34 4.79 31.59 1.88
C TRP A 34 5.22 30.84 3.14
N LEU A 35 6.32 30.07 3.10
CA LEU A 35 6.84 29.32 4.25
C LEU A 35 7.15 30.23 5.44
N GLU A 36 7.88 31.32 5.23
CA GLU A 36 8.21 32.28 6.30
C GLU A 36 6.95 32.90 6.90
N SER A 37 5.94 33.22 6.08
CA SER A 37 4.65 33.75 6.59
C SER A 37 3.89 32.76 7.46
N GLN A 38 4.16 31.46 7.30
CA GLN A 38 3.57 30.39 8.10
C GLN A 38 4.46 29.94 9.28
N GLN A 39 5.61 30.59 9.49
CA GLN A 39 6.65 30.14 10.45
C GLN A 39 7.11 28.70 10.18
N LEU A 40 7.19 28.35 8.90
CA LEU A 40 7.64 27.05 8.42
C LEU A 40 9.02 27.17 7.76
N GLU A 41 9.73 26.05 7.74
CA GLU A 41 10.94 25.85 6.94
C GLU A 41 10.79 24.61 6.05
N ALA A 42 11.53 24.59 4.93
CA ALA A 42 11.55 23.43 4.05
C ALA A 42 12.49 22.35 4.61
N ALA A 43 11.94 21.18 4.94
CA ALA A 43 12.71 20.00 5.33
C ALA A 43 13.20 19.19 4.11
N ALA A 44 12.44 19.22 3.02
CA ALA A 44 12.80 18.66 1.72
C ALA A 44 12.05 19.43 0.62
N ASN A 45 12.65 19.55 -0.56
CA ASN A 45 12.00 20.12 -1.74
C ASN A 45 12.34 19.32 -3.00
N GLN A 46 11.43 19.32 -3.97
CA GLN A 46 11.67 18.83 -5.33
C GLN A 46 10.90 19.71 -6.32
N GLU A 47 11.46 19.90 -7.51
CA GLU A 47 10.86 20.67 -8.59
C GLU A 47 10.58 19.77 -9.79
N PHE A 48 9.48 20.02 -10.49
CA PHE A 48 9.13 19.32 -11.73
C PHE A 48 8.25 20.21 -12.62
N GLN A 49 8.78 20.61 -13.78
CA GLN A 49 8.09 21.51 -14.71
C GLN A 49 7.63 22.78 -13.99
N GLU A 50 6.33 23.09 -14.04
CA GLU A 50 5.74 24.25 -13.39
C GLU A 50 5.39 24.03 -11.91
N TYR A 51 5.72 22.87 -11.33
CA TYR A 51 5.39 22.51 -9.96
C TYR A 51 6.61 22.42 -9.06
N GLU A 52 6.38 22.68 -7.78
CA GLU A 52 7.33 22.50 -6.69
C GLU A 52 6.59 21.76 -5.56
N VAL A 53 7.22 20.77 -4.96
CA VAL A 53 6.71 20.07 -3.78
C VAL A 53 7.69 20.25 -2.62
N ILE A 54 7.16 20.57 -1.45
CA ILE A 54 7.93 20.84 -0.24
C ILE A 54 7.36 20.01 0.91
N VAL A 55 8.23 19.33 1.65
CA VAL A 55 7.94 18.92 3.04
C VAL A 55 8.23 20.13 3.92
N ALA A 56 7.19 20.78 4.41
CA ALA A 56 7.30 21.95 5.28
C ALA A 56 7.15 21.51 6.74
N ARG A 57 7.97 22.06 7.64
CA ARG A 57 7.90 21.80 9.09
C ARG A 57 7.97 23.09 9.89
N VAL A 58 7.46 23.06 11.12
CA VAL A 58 7.51 24.21 12.03
C VAL A 58 8.95 24.58 12.34
N LYS A 59 9.30 25.85 12.10
CA LYS A 59 10.65 26.38 12.32
C LYS A 59 11.02 26.29 13.80
N GLY A 60 12.19 25.74 14.10
CA GLY A 60 12.68 25.61 15.47
C GLY A 60 11.99 24.53 16.32
N ALA A 61 11.26 23.59 15.71
CA ALA A 61 10.69 22.46 16.45
C ALA A 61 11.77 21.63 17.17
N ALA A 62 11.53 21.32 18.44
CA ALA A 62 12.49 20.63 19.30
C ALA A 62 12.57 19.11 19.05
N ASP A 63 11.49 18.52 18.52
CA ASP A 63 11.39 17.09 18.22
C ASP A 63 10.49 16.84 16.99
N ILE A 64 10.40 15.57 16.59
CA ILE A 64 9.66 15.15 15.39
C ILE A 64 8.14 15.35 15.57
N ALA A 65 7.61 15.21 16.78
CA ALA A 65 6.18 15.44 17.04
C ALA A 65 5.84 16.93 16.93
N ALA A 66 6.69 17.81 17.47
CA ALA A 66 6.56 19.26 17.38
C ALA A 66 6.79 19.81 15.96
N ALA A 67 7.49 19.06 15.10
CA ALA A 67 7.77 19.49 13.73
C ALA A 67 6.50 19.69 12.89
N ALA A 68 5.40 18.98 13.21
CA ALA A 68 4.10 19.10 12.57
C ALA A 68 4.21 19.24 11.04
N GLU A 69 4.94 18.30 10.45
CA GLU A 69 5.28 18.31 9.02
C GLU A 69 4.01 18.31 8.16
N ARG A 70 4.13 18.83 6.93
CA ARG A 70 3.07 18.80 5.92
C ARG A 70 3.68 18.82 4.52
N ILE A 71 3.03 18.17 3.57
CA ILE A 71 3.38 18.32 2.14
C ILE A 71 2.64 19.53 1.59
N VAL A 72 3.36 20.36 0.85
CA VAL A 72 2.83 21.55 0.15
C VAL A 72 3.24 21.45 -1.31
N VAL A 73 2.30 21.68 -2.22
CA VAL A 73 2.54 21.71 -3.66
C VAL A 73 2.23 23.10 -4.17
N PHE A 74 3.21 23.71 -4.83
CA PHE A 74 3.08 24.96 -5.56
C PHE A 74 3.01 24.70 -7.06
N ARG A 75 2.34 25.59 -7.78
CA ARG A 75 2.33 25.67 -9.24
C ARG A 75 2.63 27.10 -9.65
N GLN A 76 3.76 27.33 -10.32
CA GLN A 76 4.23 28.65 -10.72
C GLN A 76 4.27 29.63 -9.53
N GLY A 77 4.82 29.19 -8.40
CA GLY A 77 4.90 29.95 -7.15
C GLY A 77 3.58 30.14 -6.41
N LYS A 78 2.43 29.69 -6.94
CA LYS A 78 1.13 29.77 -6.25
C LYS A 78 0.85 28.47 -5.52
N LEU A 79 0.34 28.54 -4.30
CA LEU A 79 -0.11 27.36 -3.55
C LEU A 79 -1.19 26.62 -4.35
N ALA A 80 -0.90 25.40 -4.78
CA ALA A 80 -1.82 24.56 -5.55
C ALA A 80 -2.54 23.55 -4.65
N TRP A 81 -1.86 23.02 -3.63
CA TRP A 81 -2.43 22.11 -2.64
C TRP A 81 -1.56 22.05 -1.39
N GLN A 82 -2.17 21.73 -0.26
CA GLN A 82 -1.47 21.37 0.96
C GLN A 82 -2.16 20.18 1.63
N SER A 83 -1.34 19.33 2.24
CA SER A 83 -1.81 18.17 2.97
C SER A 83 -2.58 18.59 4.23
N ASN A 84 -3.66 17.88 4.56
CA ASN A 84 -4.48 18.16 5.74
C ASN A 84 -4.78 16.88 6.52
N ALA A 85 -5.06 17.03 7.83
CA ALA A 85 -5.28 15.90 8.74
C ALA A 85 -6.45 15.00 8.31
N LYS A 86 -7.52 15.58 7.72
CA LYS A 86 -8.70 14.82 7.29
C LYS A 86 -8.37 13.83 6.16
N GLU A 87 -7.47 14.20 5.25
CA GLU A 87 -7.05 13.32 4.15
C GLU A 87 -6.09 12.20 4.61
N GLN A 88 -5.36 12.43 5.71
CA GLN A 88 -4.34 11.52 6.22
C GLN A 88 -4.89 10.54 7.26
N GLY A 89 -5.98 10.90 7.94
CA GLY A 89 -6.54 10.12 9.03
C GLY A 89 -5.77 10.40 10.32
N GLU A 90 -4.69 9.66 10.56
CA GLU A 90 -3.81 9.85 11.70
C GLU A 90 -2.78 10.96 11.42
N ALA A 91 -2.45 11.76 12.45
CA ALA A 91 -1.48 12.84 12.32
C ALA A 91 -0.07 12.24 12.14
N PRO A 92 0.56 12.41 10.96
CA PRO A 92 1.86 11.85 10.72
C PRO A 92 2.95 12.64 11.41
N VAL A 93 3.96 11.95 11.91
CA VAL A 93 5.15 12.58 12.50
C VAL A 93 6.20 12.90 11.44
N ARG A 94 6.15 12.23 10.28
CA ARG A 94 7.08 12.46 9.18
C ARG A 94 6.46 12.22 7.81
N PHE A 95 6.88 13.03 6.84
CA PHE A 95 6.63 12.83 5.41
C PHE A 95 7.91 12.46 4.67
N THR A 96 7.78 11.73 3.58
CA THR A 96 8.90 11.43 2.67
C THR A 96 8.41 11.51 1.24
N ILE A 97 9.04 12.37 0.44
CA ILE A 97 8.80 12.44 -1.01
C ILE A 97 9.66 11.36 -1.65
N HIS A 98 9.00 10.38 -2.26
CA HIS A 98 9.67 9.26 -2.92
C HIS A 98 9.94 9.57 -4.40
N ALA A 99 8.96 10.17 -5.08
CA ALA A 99 9.09 10.55 -6.48
C ALA A 99 8.11 11.65 -6.88
N PHE A 100 8.54 12.51 -7.80
CA PHE A 100 7.77 13.66 -8.27
C PHE A 100 7.84 13.77 -9.80
N GLY A 101 6.68 13.95 -10.45
CA GLY A 101 6.56 14.09 -11.90
C GLY A 101 6.44 12.79 -12.69
N ARG A 102 6.51 11.64 -12.00
CA ARG A 102 6.42 10.31 -12.63
C ARG A 102 4.98 9.88 -12.86
N ASP A 103 4.74 9.06 -13.89
CA ASP A 103 3.44 8.43 -14.16
C ASP A 103 3.38 7.03 -13.52
N PHE A 104 2.58 6.84 -12.48
CA PHE A 104 2.46 5.55 -11.78
C PHE A 104 1.31 4.69 -12.30
N ASP A 105 0.34 5.28 -13.01
CA ASP A 105 -0.90 4.62 -13.42
C ASP A 105 -1.05 4.51 -14.95
N GLY A 106 -0.05 4.96 -15.71
CA GLY A 106 0.00 4.85 -17.17
C GLY A 106 -0.89 5.86 -17.89
N SER A 107 -1.29 6.93 -17.20
CA SER A 107 -2.15 7.98 -17.76
C SER A 107 -1.41 9.02 -18.59
N GLY A 108 -0.07 9.01 -18.57
CA GLY A 108 0.81 10.02 -19.19
C GLY A 108 0.87 11.34 -18.42
N GLY A 109 0.13 11.47 -17.31
CA GLY A 109 0.13 12.67 -16.47
C GLY A 109 1.17 12.61 -15.34
N PRO A 110 1.75 13.73 -14.92
CA PRO A 110 2.71 13.74 -13.82
C PRO A 110 2.01 13.55 -12.47
N GLN A 111 2.61 12.75 -11.61
CA GLN A 111 2.09 12.41 -10.30
C GLN A 111 3.16 12.60 -9.22
N LEU A 112 2.70 12.71 -7.98
CA LEU A 112 3.51 12.79 -6.78
C LEU A 112 3.29 11.52 -5.95
N HIS A 113 4.38 10.83 -5.61
CA HIS A 113 4.40 9.75 -4.64
C HIS A 113 5.12 10.21 -3.37
N PHE A 114 4.40 10.14 -2.25
CA PHE A 114 4.98 10.36 -0.93
C PHE A 114 4.42 9.35 0.06
N SER A 115 5.06 9.20 1.21
CA SER A 115 4.48 8.48 2.34
C SER A 115 4.43 9.33 3.58
N THR A 116 3.55 8.93 4.48
CA THR A 116 3.54 9.36 5.86
C THR A 116 4.00 8.25 6.77
N PHE A 117 4.58 8.63 7.90
CA PHE A 117 4.94 7.75 8.99
C PHE A 117 4.35 8.34 10.29
N THR A 118 3.61 7.52 11.04
CA THR A 118 2.90 7.97 12.26
C THR A 118 3.69 7.75 13.56
N GLY A 119 4.77 6.95 13.54
CA GLY A 119 5.59 6.66 14.73
C GLY A 119 5.08 5.48 15.59
N GLY A 120 5.88 5.04 16.58
CA GLY A 120 5.58 3.90 17.48
C GLY A 120 6.53 2.68 17.39
N ALA A 121 6.14 1.55 17.99
CA ALA A 121 6.83 0.25 17.84
C ALA A 121 6.23 -0.61 16.72
N HIS A 122 5.01 -0.26 16.30
CA HIS A 122 4.21 -0.90 15.25
C HIS A 122 3.73 0.18 14.26
N CYS A 123 4.64 1.08 13.89
CA CYS A 123 4.33 2.31 13.17
C CYS A 123 3.71 2.03 11.81
N CYS A 124 2.68 2.79 11.46
CA CYS A 124 2.03 2.69 10.17
C CYS A 124 2.70 3.62 9.16
N THR A 125 3.19 3.04 8.07
CA THR A 125 3.49 3.80 6.86
C THR A 125 2.24 3.84 5.98
N THR A 126 1.90 5.00 5.43
CA THR A 126 0.86 5.10 4.40
C THR A 126 1.44 5.76 3.16
N HIS A 127 1.32 5.11 2.00
CA HIS A 127 1.73 5.67 0.72
C HIS A 127 0.56 6.38 0.03
N PHE A 128 0.87 7.50 -0.59
CA PHE A 128 -0.08 8.34 -1.31
C PHE A 128 0.42 8.60 -2.73
N ILE A 129 -0.50 8.53 -3.68
CA ILE A 129 -0.28 8.99 -5.06
C ILE A 129 -1.25 10.13 -5.32
N TYR A 130 -0.72 11.27 -5.75
CA TYR A 130 -1.50 12.44 -6.14
C TYR A 130 -1.26 12.72 -7.62
N ARG A 131 -2.34 12.97 -8.37
CA ARG A 131 -2.22 13.53 -9.73
C ARG A 131 -1.99 15.03 -9.61
N LEU A 132 -1.09 15.59 -10.44
CA LEU A 132 -0.81 17.04 -10.42
C LEU A 132 -1.68 17.82 -11.41
N LYS A 133 -2.11 17.17 -12.51
CA LYS A 133 -2.93 17.76 -13.58
C LYS A 133 -4.29 17.05 -13.69
N PRO A 134 -5.37 17.77 -14.07
CA PRO A 134 -5.44 19.23 -14.21
C PRO A 134 -5.43 19.98 -12.87
N THR A 135 -5.79 19.28 -11.79
CA THR A 135 -5.76 19.78 -10.41
C THR A 135 -5.03 18.78 -9.53
N VAL A 136 -4.35 19.28 -8.49
CA VAL A 136 -3.69 18.42 -7.50
C VAL A 136 -4.74 17.70 -6.68
N ARG A 137 -4.80 16.36 -6.80
CA ARG A 137 -5.77 15.55 -6.06
C ARG A 137 -5.25 14.17 -5.76
N ARG A 138 -5.71 13.61 -4.64
CA ARG A 138 -5.42 12.23 -4.25
C ARG A 138 -5.97 11.27 -5.28
N HIS A 139 -5.12 10.35 -5.72
CA HIS A 139 -5.43 9.34 -6.73
C HIS A 139 -5.43 7.93 -6.13
N ALA A 140 -4.44 7.62 -5.31
CA ALA A 140 -4.36 6.33 -4.62
C ALA A 140 -3.81 6.47 -3.21
N VAL A 141 -4.23 5.56 -2.33
CA VAL A 141 -3.74 5.42 -0.95
C VAL A 141 -3.48 3.95 -0.70
N TYR A 142 -2.36 3.64 -0.06
CA TYR A 142 -2.04 2.30 0.42
C TYR A 142 -1.56 2.38 1.87
N PRO A 143 -2.37 1.93 2.84
CA PRO A 143 -1.95 1.78 4.22
C PRO A 143 -1.04 0.56 4.33
N ALA A 144 0.26 0.79 4.17
CA ALA A 144 1.30 -0.20 4.28
C ALA A 144 1.50 -0.70 5.73
N ASN A 145 0.93 -0.02 6.72
CA ASN A 145 1.02 -0.38 8.13
C ASN A 145 2.48 -0.70 8.52
N ASN A 146 2.71 -1.86 9.14
CA ASN A 146 4.01 -2.22 9.70
C ASN A 146 5.03 -2.72 8.67
N VAL A 147 4.60 -3.12 7.47
CA VAL A 147 5.50 -3.66 6.45
C VAL A 147 6.16 -2.57 5.62
N GLY A 148 5.60 -1.36 5.63
CA GLY A 148 6.07 -0.27 4.81
C GLY A 148 5.86 -0.53 3.32
N GLY A 149 6.71 0.07 2.50
CA GLY A 149 6.75 -0.16 1.06
C GLY A 149 8.06 0.32 0.51
N THR A 150 8.46 -0.26 -0.62
CA THR A 150 9.63 0.21 -1.37
C THR A 150 9.23 1.32 -2.34
N ASP A 151 10.23 2.00 -2.89
CA ASP A 151 10.02 2.90 -4.02
C ASP A 151 9.50 2.14 -5.24
N PHE A 152 8.78 2.87 -6.10
CA PHE A 152 8.33 2.33 -7.36
C PHE A 152 9.51 2.02 -8.28
N THR A 153 9.55 0.80 -8.83
CA THR A 153 10.58 0.35 -9.76
C THR A 153 10.00 0.15 -11.14
N ASP A 154 10.69 0.65 -12.18
CA ASP A 154 10.34 0.36 -13.56
C ASP A 154 10.74 -1.07 -13.92
N LEU A 155 9.91 -1.72 -14.74
CA LEU A 155 10.24 -3.01 -15.32
C LEU A 155 10.22 -2.89 -16.85
N PRO A 156 11.21 -3.48 -17.55
CA PRO A 156 11.22 -3.51 -19.01
C PRO A 156 9.89 -4.03 -19.58
N GLY A 157 9.34 -3.30 -20.56
CA GLY A 157 8.10 -3.69 -21.24
C GLY A 157 6.80 -3.35 -20.49
N ARG A 158 6.85 -2.83 -19.26
CA ARG A 158 5.68 -2.31 -18.55
C ARG A 158 5.52 -0.81 -18.74
N LYS A 159 4.26 -0.36 -18.81
CA LYS A 159 3.91 1.07 -18.82
C LYS A 159 3.86 1.67 -17.42
N THR A 160 3.47 0.86 -16.45
CA THR A 160 3.32 1.26 -15.06
C THR A 160 4.45 0.66 -14.24
N PRO A 161 5.10 1.46 -13.37
CA PRO A 161 6.04 0.91 -12.42
C PRO A 161 5.32 0.11 -11.34
N ILE A 162 6.09 -0.67 -10.60
CA ILE A 162 5.58 -1.51 -9.54
C ILE A 162 6.16 -1.12 -8.19
N MET A 163 5.39 -1.32 -7.13
CA MET A 163 5.87 -1.23 -5.75
C MET A 163 5.95 -2.65 -5.18
N VAL A 164 7.08 -2.99 -4.58
CA VAL A 164 7.24 -4.27 -3.89
C VAL A 164 7.03 -4.03 -2.40
N THR A 165 6.14 -4.82 -1.79
CA THR A 165 5.78 -4.70 -0.38
C THR A 165 5.29 -6.06 0.15
N ALA A 166 4.66 -6.08 1.32
CA ALA A 166 4.03 -7.25 1.89
C ALA A 166 2.62 -6.95 2.43
N ASP A 167 2.00 -7.94 3.05
CA ASP A 167 0.71 -7.80 3.73
C ASP A 167 0.86 -8.19 5.21
N ASP A 168 0.54 -7.27 6.11
CA ASP A 168 0.65 -7.49 7.55
C ASP A 168 -0.64 -7.97 8.22
N SER A 169 -1.66 -8.35 7.45
CA SER A 169 -2.95 -8.81 7.98
C SER A 169 -2.87 -10.06 8.86
N THR A 170 -1.78 -10.84 8.76
CA THR A 170 -1.52 -11.99 9.64
C THR A 170 -0.56 -11.70 10.80
N ALA A 171 -0.12 -10.45 10.96
CA ALA A 171 0.70 -10.00 12.08
C ALA A 171 0.04 -10.37 13.42
N ASN A 172 0.82 -10.95 14.34
CA ASN A 172 0.38 -11.33 15.68
C ASN A 172 -0.73 -12.41 15.74
N VAL A 173 -1.18 -12.95 14.61
CA VAL A 173 -2.25 -13.97 14.59
C VAL A 173 -1.70 -15.35 14.95
N PHE A 174 -0.52 -15.70 14.43
CA PHE A 174 0.06 -17.05 14.52
C PHE A 174 1.43 -17.11 15.20
N ALA A 175 2.02 -15.95 15.50
CA ALA A 175 3.27 -15.78 16.24
C ALA A 175 3.37 -14.32 16.69
N PRO A 176 4.27 -13.96 17.63
CA PRO A 176 4.61 -12.55 17.88
C PRO A 176 5.05 -11.82 16.61
N TYR A 177 4.95 -10.50 16.58
CA TYR A 177 5.24 -9.68 15.40
C TYR A 177 6.58 -10.02 14.72
N SER A 178 7.67 -10.14 15.50
CA SER A 178 9.02 -10.48 15.00
C SER A 178 9.11 -11.84 14.31
N ASN A 179 8.19 -12.75 14.60
CA ASN A 179 8.12 -14.11 14.05
C ASN A 179 6.91 -14.28 13.10
N SER A 180 6.18 -13.20 12.82
CA SER A 180 5.06 -13.22 11.89
C SER A 180 5.58 -13.26 10.45
N TYR A 181 4.84 -13.96 9.58
CA TYR A 181 5.14 -13.98 8.16
C TYR A 181 4.28 -12.95 7.42
N PHE A 182 4.92 -12.17 6.54
CA PHE A 182 4.25 -11.21 5.67
C PHE A 182 4.44 -11.66 4.21
N PRO A 183 3.38 -12.11 3.52
CA PRO A 183 3.51 -12.57 2.14
C PRO A 183 3.97 -11.42 1.24
N LEU A 184 4.85 -11.75 0.29
CA LEU A 184 5.27 -10.85 -0.78
C LEU A 184 4.03 -10.36 -1.55
N VAL A 185 3.97 -9.05 -1.78
CA VAL A 185 2.96 -8.38 -2.59
C VAL A 185 3.66 -7.47 -3.60
N VAL A 186 3.21 -7.53 -4.86
CA VAL A 186 3.64 -6.62 -5.92
C VAL A 186 2.44 -5.79 -6.32
N LEU A 187 2.54 -4.48 -6.14
CA LEU A 187 1.48 -3.53 -6.40
C LEU A 187 1.75 -2.70 -7.65
N GLU A 188 0.66 -2.30 -8.28
CA GLU A 188 0.63 -1.22 -9.26
C GLU A 188 -0.51 -0.25 -8.93
N VAL A 189 -0.43 0.96 -9.46
CA VAL A 189 -1.50 1.95 -9.32
C VAL A 189 -2.51 1.76 -10.44
N ASN A 190 -3.77 1.57 -10.08
CA ASN A 190 -4.84 1.45 -11.06
C ASN A 190 -5.10 2.81 -11.74
N PRO A 191 -5.31 2.89 -13.07
CA PRO A 191 -5.71 4.11 -13.75
C PRO A 191 -6.97 4.79 -13.19
N LYS A 192 -7.83 4.04 -12.52
CA LYS A 192 -9.04 4.54 -11.83
C LYS A 192 -8.80 4.96 -10.38
N GLY A 193 -7.58 4.80 -9.87
CA GLY A 193 -7.20 5.07 -8.49
C GLY A 193 -7.11 3.80 -7.65
N GLY A 194 -6.39 3.91 -6.54
CA GLY A 194 -6.09 2.79 -5.65
C GLY A 194 -4.89 1.94 -6.08
N PHE A 195 -4.36 1.20 -5.11
CA PHE A 195 -3.34 0.18 -5.34
C PHE A 195 -4.04 -1.17 -5.55
N ARG A 196 -3.47 -2.01 -6.41
CA ARG A 196 -3.94 -3.37 -6.68
C ARG A 196 -2.77 -4.29 -6.94
N PHE A 197 -2.99 -5.60 -6.94
CA PHE A 197 -1.95 -6.53 -7.35
C PHE A 197 -1.57 -6.33 -8.82
N ALA A 198 -0.27 -6.26 -9.08
CA ALA A 198 0.29 -6.53 -10.41
C ALA A 198 0.16 -8.03 -10.68
N THR A 199 -1.06 -8.44 -11.03
CA THR A 199 -1.50 -9.85 -11.07
C THR A 199 -0.58 -10.71 -11.93
N ASP A 200 -0.09 -10.18 -13.04
CA ASP A 200 0.80 -10.87 -13.96
C ASP A 200 2.21 -11.11 -13.39
N LEU A 201 2.60 -10.36 -12.35
CA LEU A 201 3.86 -10.51 -11.64
C LEU A 201 3.73 -11.32 -10.34
N MET A 202 2.49 -11.49 -9.85
CA MET A 202 2.17 -12.23 -8.62
C MET A 202 1.72 -13.67 -8.91
N ARG A 203 0.88 -13.86 -9.93
CA ARG A 203 0.34 -15.18 -10.26
C ARG A 203 1.43 -16.07 -10.82
N THR A 204 1.50 -17.28 -10.29
CA THR A 204 2.45 -18.29 -10.76
C THR A 204 1.81 -19.20 -11.80
N ARG A 205 2.63 -19.96 -12.52
CA ARG A 205 2.13 -20.95 -13.50
C ARG A 205 1.68 -22.25 -12.85
N LEU A 206 2.31 -22.63 -11.74
CA LEU A 206 1.99 -23.84 -11.00
C LEU A 206 2.01 -23.55 -9.49
N PRO A 207 1.20 -24.28 -8.71
CA PRO A 207 1.15 -24.11 -7.27
C PRO A 207 2.53 -24.22 -6.61
N GLY A 208 2.90 -23.19 -5.85
CA GLY A 208 4.14 -23.16 -5.07
C GLY A 208 5.42 -22.87 -5.86
N MET A 209 5.30 -22.41 -7.12
CA MET A 209 6.42 -21.78 -7.84
C MET A 209 6.69 -20.36 -7.32
N ALA A 210 7.85 -19.81 -7.68
CA ALA A 210 8.15 -18.40 -7.44
C ALA A 210 7.30 -17.50 -8.36
N PRO A 211 6.77 -16.36 -7.86
CA PRO A 211 6.05 -15.40 -8.69
C PRO A 211 6.95 -14.83 -9.81
N PRO A 212 6.40 -14.47 -10.99
CA PRO A 212 7.20 -13.96 -12.12
C PRO A 212 8.10 -12.77 -11.80
N VAL A 213 7.74 -11.94 -10.81
CA VAL A 213 8.61 -10.85 -10.32
C VAL A 213 10.00 -11.35 -9.89
N CYS A 214 10.11 -12.59 -9.39
CA CYS A 214 11.37 -13.17 -8.94
C CYS A 214 12.33 -13.53 -10.08
N GLY A 215 11.85 -13.59 -11.32
CA GLY A 215 12.68 -13.76 -12.50
C GLY A 215 13.19 -12.44 -13.09
N GLN A 216 12.78 -11.29 -12.56
CA GLN A 216 13.17 -9.98 -13.08
C GLN A 216 14.56 -9.58 -12.55
N PRO A 217 15.37 -8.86 -13.33
CA PRO A 217 16.65 -8.30 -12.85
C PRO A 217 16.49 -7.43 -11.59
N THR A 218 15.35 -6.77 -11.44
CA THR A 218 15.01 -6.00 -10.23
C THR A 218 15.05 -6.85 -8.95
N ALA A 219 14.74 -8.14 -9.03
CA ALA A 219 14.79 -9.03 -7.88
C ALA A 219 16.21 -9.25 -7.36
N THR A 220 17.23 -9.22 -8.22
CA THR A 220 18.63 -9.37 -7.77
C THR A 220 19.20 -8.06 -7.21
N ALA A 221 18.71 -6.91 -7.70
CA ALA A 221 19.13 -5.58 -7.25
C ALA A 221 18.50 -5.15 -5.91
N ASN A 222 17.31 -5.66 -5.57
CA ASN A 222 16.65 -5.36 -4.30
C ASN A 222 16.89 -6.50 -3.28
N PRO A 223 17.67 -6.28 -2.20
CA PRO A 223 18.01 -7.32 -1.24
C PRO A 223 16.78 -7.96 -0.57
N TRP A 224 15.76 -7.17 -0.26
CA TRP A 224 14.53 -7.64 0.37
C TRP A 224 13.73 -8.54 -0.56
N LEU A 225 13.54 -8.11 -1.82
CA LEU A 225 12.86 -8.92 -2.83
C LEU A 225 13.64 -10.21 -3.11
N ARG A 226 14.98 -10.14 -3.18
CA ARG A 226 15.84 -11.31 -3.35
C ARG A 226 15.63 -12.34 -2.25
N GLU A 227 15.58 -11.91 -0.99
CA GLU A 227 15.33 -12.78 0.16
C GLU A 227 13.94 -13.43 0.08
N ARG A 228 12.91 -12.63 -0.21
CA ARG A 228 11.53 -13.14 -0.39
C ARG A 228 11.41 -14.14 -1.52
N CYS A 229 12.09 -13.88 -2.64
CA CYS A 229 12.13 -14.79 -3.78
C CYS A 229 12.87 -16.09 -3.46
N ALA A 230 13.90 -16.05 -2.62
CA ALA A 230 14.62 -17.25 -2.19
C ALA A 230 13.73 -18.22 -1.39
N GLU A 231 12.65 -17.75 -0.77
CA GLU A 231 11.70 -18.60 -0.06
C GLU A 231 10.96 -19.59 -0.97
N PHE A 232 10.82 -19.27 -2.26
CA PHE A 232 10.15 -20.12 -3.24
C PHE A 232 11.07 -21.17 -3.86
N THR A 233 12.36 -21.20 -3.48
CA THR A 233 13.31 -22.19 -3.97
C THR A 233 12.92 -23.60 -3.49
N GLY A 234 13.03 -24.58 -4.38
CA GLY A 234 12.55 -25.94 -4.11
C GLY A 234 13.23 -26.61 -2.91
N ALA A 235 14.52 -26.35 -2.67
CA ALA A 235 15.25 -26.93 -1.54
C ALA A 235 14.78 -26.36 -0.20
N SER A 236 14.78 -25.02 -0.04
CA SER A 236 14.34 -24.34 1.17
C SER A 236 12.88 -24.67 1.52
N ARG A 237 12.04 -24.76 0.50
CA ARG A 237 10.62 -25.10 0.68
C ARG A 237 10.40 -26.54 1.14
N LYS A 238 11.11 -27.50 0.54
CA LYS A 238 11.06 -28.92 0.98
C LYS A 238 11.54 -29.08 2.43
N ALA A 239 12.65 -28.44 2.78
CA ALA A 239 13.18 -28.47 4.14
C ALA A 239 12.16 -27.91 5.15
N ARG A 240 11.51 -26.78 4.82
CA ARG A 240 10.47 -26.18 5.66
C ARG A 240 9.25 -27.08 5.82
N ALA A 241 8.80 -27.74 4.75
CA ALA A 241 7.68 -28.67 4.82
C ALA A 241 7.99 -29.87 5.74
N ALA A 242 9.22 -30.39 5.68
CA ALA A 242 9.68 -31.45 6.59
C ALA A 242 9.72 -30.96 8.04
N ASP A 243 10.30 -29.78 8.31
CA ASP A 243 10.33 -29.17 9.66
C ASP A 243 8.91 -28.97 10.23
N ILE A 244 7.96 -28.50 9.41
CA ILE A 244 6.55 -28.39 9.80
C ILE A 244 5.98 -29.76 10.18
N GLN A 245 6.19 -30.78 9.35
CA GLN A 245 5.71 -32.13 9.64
C GLN A 245 6.32 -32.71 10.92
N ASP A 246 7.61 -32.50 11.15
CA ASP A 246 8.32 -32.96 12.34
C ASP A 246 7.75 -32.33 13.61
N LYS A 247 7.59 -31.00 13.63
CA LYS A 247 6.98 -30.28 14.75
C LYS A 247 5.55 -30.72 15.02
N LEU A 248 4.75 -30.89 13.96
CA LEU A 248 3.37 -31.38 14.11
C LEU A 248 3.32 -32.81 14.68
N ARG A 249 4.25 -33.68 14.27
CA ARG A 249 4.35 -35.05 14.81
C ARG A 249 4.78 -35.05 16.27
N GLU A 250 5.76 -34.22 16.63
CA GLU A 250 6.25 -34.08 18.01
C GLU A 250 5.13 -33.64 18.97
N ILE A 251 4.42 -32.55 18.63
CA ILE A 251 3.28 -32.04 19.42
C ILE A 251 2.21 -33.12 19.63
N LYS A 252 1.94 -33.93 18.60
CA LYS A 252 0.90 -34.98 18.63
C LYS A 252 1.36 -36.25 19.34
N ARG A 253 2.66 -36.55 19.39
CA ARG A 253 3.19 -37.72 20.10
C ARG A 253 3.12 -37.51 21.61
N ASP A 254 3.44 -36.30 22.07
CA ASP A 254 3.70 -36.06 23.48
C ASP A 254 2.41 -35.79 24.29
N ARG A 255 1.24 -35.75 23.62
CA ARG A 255 -0.06 -35.43 24.25
C ARG A 255 -1.20 -36.27 23.70
N SER A 256 -2.14 -36.64 24.58
CA SER A 256 -3.42 -37.17 24.13
C SER A 256 -4.19 -36.09 23.35
N ALA A 257 -4.97 -36.50 22.34
CA ALA A 257 -5.68 -35.60 21.44
C ALA A 257 -6.56 -34.55 22.18
N GLU A 258 -7.09 -34.91 23.35
CA GLU A 258 -7.93 -34.03 24.19
C GLU A 258 -7.15 -32.94 24.92
N LYS A 259 -5.83 -33.09 25.08
CA LYS A 259 -4.96 -32.15 25.84
C LYS A 259 -4.17 -31.20 24.96
N ILE A 260 -4.23 -31.36 23.65
CA ILE A 260 -3.55 -30.50 22.68
C ILE A 260 -4.25 -29.13 22.64
N LYS A 261 -3.51 -28.05 22.87
CA LYS A 261 -4.01 -26.67 22.89
C LYS A 261 -3.34 -25.82 21.81
N TRP A 262 -3.98 -24.70 21.46
CA TRP A 262 -3.44 -23.71 20.53
C TRP A 262 -2.00 -23.28 20.89
N ASP A 263 -1.76 -23.04 22.19
CA ASP A 263 -0.47 -22.55 22.69
C ASP A 263 0.69 -23.52 22.45
N ASP A 264 0.41 -24.82 22.37
CA ASP A 264 1.43 -25.84 22.07
C ASP A 264 1.97 -25.67 20.63
N TYR A 265 1.11 -25.31 19.69
CA TYR A 265 1.52 -25.01 18.31
C TYR A 265 2.08 -23.59 18.17
N PHE A 266 1.55 -22.64 18.92
CA PHE A 266 2.04 -21.26 18.90
C PHE A 266 3.48 -21.18 19.42
N ALA A 267 3.79 -21.85 20.53
CA ALA A 267 5.11 -21.83 21.16
C ALA A 267 6.22 -22.45 20.28
N THR A 268 5.88 -23.43 19.43
CA THR A 268 6.84 -24.05 18.49
C THR A 268 7.04 -23.25 17.20
N GLY A 269 6.23 -22.20 16.99
CA GLY A 269 6.22 -21.40 15.76
C GLY A 269 5.61 -22.13 14.55
N VAL A 270 5.08 -23.36 14.71
CA VAL A 270 4.57 -24.15 13.58
C VAL A 270 3.34 -23.49 12.94
N LEU A 271 2.51 -22.78 13.72
CA LEU A 271 1.36 -22.03 13.16
C LEU A 271 1.80 -20.94 12.19
N SER A 272 2.85 -20.18 12.52
CA SER A 272 3.41 -19.14 11.63
C SER A 272 4.00 -19.75 10.36
N ALA A 273 4.73 -20.87 10.50
CA ALA A 273 5.30 -21.58 9.36
C ALA A 273 4.22 -22.13 8.40
N VAL A 274 3.15 -22.71 8.94
CA VAL A 274 2.00 -23.19 8.15
C VAL A 274 1.26 -22.01 7.51
N ALA A 275 0.99 -20.92 8.25
CA ALA A 275 0.36 -19.72 7.71
C ALA A 275 1.19 -19.12 6.56
N ALA A 276 2.51 -19.14 6.67
CA ALA A 276 3.41 -18.65 5.64
C ALA A 276 3.23 -19.41 4.32
N GLU A 277 3.28 -20.75 4.35
CA GLU A 277 3.06 -21.56 3.15
C GLU A 277 1.64 -21.39 2.60
N MET A 278 0.63 -21.39 3.47
CA MET A 278 -0.77 -21.16 3.06
C MET A 278 -0.96 -19.81 2.37
N ASN A 279 -0.28 -18.76 2.85
CA ASN A 279 -0.31 -17.44 2.22
C ASN A 279 0.49 -17.41 0.92
N ARG A 280 1.65 -18.08 0.82
CA ARG A 280 2.36 -18.22 -0.47
C ARG A 280 1.46 -18.79 -1.56
N TYR A 281 0.68 -19.84 -1.24
CA TYR A 281 -0.31 -20.40 -2.16
C TYR A 281 -1.41 -19.39 -2.50
N ALA A 282 -2.00 -18.72 -1.52
CA ALA A 282 -3.10 -17.79 -1.77
C ALA A 282 -2.68 -16.58 -2.61
N TYR A 283 -1.55 -15.95 -2.29
CA TYR A 283 -1.06 -14.73 -2.95
C TYR A 283 -0.47 -15.01 -4.34
N THR A 284 -0.24 -16.28 -4.69
CA THR A 284 0.19 -16.68 -6.04
C THR A 284 -0.94 -17.28 -6.88
N GLY A 285 -2.20 -17.22 -6.41
CA GLY A 285 -3.40 -17.66 -7.14
C GLY A 285 -3.82 -19.11 -6.90
N TYR A 286 -3.24 -19.82 -5.94
CA TYR A 286 -3.43 -21.26 -5.73
C TYR A 286 -3.92 -21.61 -4.32
N ALA A 287 -4.83 -20.81 -3.76
CA ALA A 287 -5.37 -21.02 -2.41
C ALA A 287 -5.93 -22.44 -2.19
N ALA A 288 -6.61 -23.03 -3.20
CA ALA A 288 -7.13 -24.39 -3.13
C ALA A 288 -6.01 -25.45 -3.05
N ALA A 289 -4.94 -25.30 -3.83
CA ALA A 289 -3.78 -26.19 -3.74
C ALA A 289 -3.06 -26.07 -2.39
N GLY A 290 -3.12 -24.89 -1.76
CA GLY A 290 -2.66 -24.70 -0.38
C GLY A 290 -3.41 -25.58 0.62
N MET A 291 -4.71 -25.79 0.44
CA MET A 291 -5.48 -26.70 1.29
C MET A 291 -5.03 -28.16 1.13
N ASN A 292 -4.80 -28.61 -0.12
CA ASN A 292 -4.27 -29.95 -0.38
C ASN A 292 -2.88 -30.13 0.24
N TRP A 293 -2.03 -29.10 0.17
CA TRP A 293 -0.73 -29.10 0.83
C TRP A 293 -0.87 -29.20 2.35
N LEU A 294 -1.79 -28.43 2.95
CA LEU A 294 -2.05 -28.45 4.39
C LEU A 294 -2.47 -29.84 4.86
N ASP A 295 -3.33 -30.53 4.11
CA ASP A 295 -3.77 -31.89 4.45
C ASP A 295 -2.62 -32.90 4.40
N GLY A 296 -1.64 -32.69 3.52
CA GLY A 296 -0.43 -33.52 3.46
C GLY A 296 0.55 -33.28 4.61
N VAL A 297 0.71 -32.03 5.09
CA VAL A 297 1.65 -31.72 6.18
C VAL A 297 1.03 -31.80 7.57
N TRP A 298 -0.27 -31.54 7.69
CA TRP A 298 -1.05 -31.60 8.93
C TRP A 298 -2.23 -32.56 8.75
N PRO A 299 -1.97 -33.88 8.70
CA PRO A 299 -3.03 -34.87 8.55
C PRO A 299 -3.94 -34.91 9.78
N GLY A 300 -5.19 -35.31 9.52
CA GLY A 300 -6.28 -35.32 10.51
C GLY A 300 -7.00 -33.97 10.63
N ASN A 301 -8.10 -33.97 11.39
CA ASN A 301 -8.91 -32.79 11.67
C ASN A 301 -9.02 -32.60 13.19
N ASP A 302 -7.94 -32.13 13.80
CA ASP A 302 -7.97 -31.71 15.20
C ASP A 302 -8.59 -30.31 15.34
N ARG A 303 -9.08 -30.01 16.55
CA ARG A 303 -9.73 -28.72 16.84
C ARG A 303 -8.80 -27.53 16.53
N VAL A 304 -7.49 -27.68 16.72
CA VAL A 304 -6.52 -26.59 16.49
C VAL A 304 -6.40 -26.27 15.00
N LYS A 305 -6.34 -27.27 14.12
CA LYS A 305 -6.37 -27.07 12.66
C LYS A 305 -7.63 -26.31 12.22
N GLY A 306 -8.79 -26.65 12.78
CA GLY A 306 -10.05 -25.93 12.53
C GLY A 306 -9.96 -24.45 12.95
N THR A 307 -9.48 -24.18 14.16
CA THR A 307 -9.27 -22.80 14.65
C THR A 307 -8.22 -22.04 13.82
N PHE A 308 -7.15 -22.71 13.39
CA PHE A 308 -6.12 -22.13 12.53
C PHE A 308 -6.72 -21.66 11.20
N LEU A 309 -7.49 -22.51 10.53
CA LEU A 309 -8.14 -22.18 9.27
C LEU A 309 -9.14 -21.03 9.41
N GLN A 310 -9.91 -21.01 10.51
CA GLN A 310 -10.80 -19.90 10.80
C GLN A 310 -10.03 -18.58 10.93
N LYS A 311 -9.00 -18.54 11.79
CA LYS A 311 -8.17 -17.34 12.00
C LYS A 311 -7.48 -16.87 10.72
N LEU A 312 -7.03 -17.79 9.88
CA LEU A 312 -6.40 -17.47 8.59
C LEU A 312 -7.38 -16.82 7.61
N ARG A 313 -8.64 -17.27 7.60
CA ARG A 313 -9.69 -16.63 6.80
C ARG A 313 -10.03 -15.25 7.34
N GLU A 314 -10.19 -15.13 8.65
CA GLU A 314 -10.46 -13.85 9.31
C GLU A 314 -9.34 -12.82 9.05
N SER A 315 -8.08 -13.24 9.11
CA SER A 315 -6.95 -12.36 8.81
C SER A 315 -6.96 -11.92 7.34
N ARG A 316 -7.23 -12.82 6.39
CA ARG A 316 -7.34 -12.47 4.97
C ARG A 316 -8.49 -11.53 4.66
N VAL A 317 -9.61 -11.65 5.37
CA VAL A 317 -10.74 -10.70 5.24
C VAL A 317 -10.33 -9.30 5.70
N LYS A 318 -9.43 -9.18 6.68
CA LYS A 318 -8.88 -7.89 7.16
C LYS A 318 -7.78 -7.34 6.25
N SER A 319 -7.25 -8.11 5.32
CA SER A 319 -6.28 -7.64 4.35
C SER A 319 -6.87 -6.51 3.51
N VAL A 320 -6.07 -5.48 3.28
CA VAL A 320 -6.39 -4.39 2.34
C VAL A 320 -6.43 -4.88 0.89
N PHE A 321 -5.99 -6.11 0.63
CA PHE A 321 -5.99 -6.80 -0.65
C PHE A 321 -7.01 -7.93 -0.74
N THR A 322 -8.01 -7.97 0.15
CA THR A 322 -9.04 -9.03 0.18
C THR A 322 -9.75 -9.21 -1.18
N ASP A 323 -9.99 -8.12 -1.91
CA ASP A 323 -10.61 -8.17 -3.22
C ASP A 323 -9.65 -8.69 -4.30
N ASP A 324 -8.38 -8.28 -4.28
CA ASP A 324 -7.35 -8.82 -5.17
C ASP A 324 -7.11 -10.32 -4.93
N LEU A 325 -7.11 -10.75 -3.66
CA LEU A 325 -7.02 -12.18 -3.30
C LEU A 325 -8.20 -12.98 -3.84
N ARG A 326 -9.41 -12.40 -3.82
CA ARG A 326 -10.61 -13.02 -4.41
C ARG A 326 -10.46 -13.17 -5.92
N ILE A 327 -10.02 -12.12 -6.62
CA ILE A 327 -9.75 -12.13 -8.06
C ILE A 327 -8.67 -13.15 -8.41
N LEU A 328 -7.61 -13.22 -7.60
CA LEU A 328 -6.54 -14.19 -7.80
C LEU A 328 -7.05 -15.64 -7.71
N ALA A 329 -7.98 -15.92 -6.80
CA ALA A 329 -8.50 -17.26 -6.53
C ALA A 329 -9.52 -17.76 -7.55
N THR A 330 -10.22 -16.89 -8.28
CA THR A 330 -11.28 -17.30 -9.23
C THR A 330 -10.77 -17.52 -10.66
N ASP A 331 -9.61 -16.97 -11.01
CA ASP A 331 -9.05 -17.05 -12.36
C ASP A 331 -8.34 -18.40 -12.58
N THR A 332 -9.15 -19.41 -12.89
CA THR A 332 -8.74 -20.78 -13.22
C THR A 332 -8.54 -20.90 -14.73
N ARG A 333 -7.45 -20.31 -15.23
CA ARG A 333 -7.02 -20.48 -16.63
C ARG A 333 -6.06 -21.65 -16.79
#